data_AF-A0A423W2A8-F1
#
_entry.id   AF-A0A423W2A8-F1
#
_cell.length_a   1.000
_cell.length_b   1.000
_cell.length_c   1.000
_cell.angle_alpha   90.00
_cell.angle_beta   90.00
_cell.angle_gamma   90.00
#
_symmetry.space_group_name_H-M   'P 1'
#
loop_
_entity.id
_entity.type
_entity.pdbx_description
1 polymer ?
#
loop_
_entity_poly.entity_id
_entity_poly.type
_entity_poly.pdbx_seq_one_letter_code
_entity_poly.pdbx_strand_id
1 'polypeptide(L)'
;MTGKGGVSEPLQAGFTQKAFAALIAQYPDNDIHAQDYLEASVDSVVPYLSNATKDALSYPLDRLSNGNALISLLAGAQGSSPNKTSSYKAAVDGLRQSINLNRRNEEGGLWYFTYPNWSYLDGIYSLVPFYTLYTVSHSGSNGTLLNQTAIDDLTFQVDLIWQHCLNASSGLLVHGYDDSRTAVWANPVTGASPHVWGRSLGWFLMALVDTLEMLPRASSTSKTIDTLIEKFRYLSAAVIQAVDPVTGGWWQVLDLPGLEKNYIESSGSAMFTYALLKGHRLGYLKHNATATAAVVARRAYEYVTDAFVLRELNGTLGYNGTVSVCSLNSTASYEW
;
A
#
# COMPACT_ATOMS: atom_id res chain seq x y z
N MET A 1 11.24 13.95 -0.18
CA MET A 1 12.58 13.34 -0.16
C MET A 1 13.56 14.31 0.48
N THR A 2 14.53 13.81 1.24
CA THR A 2 15.57 14.62 1.90
C THR A 2 16.72 15.00 0.96
N GLY A 3 16.58 14.69 -0.34
CA GLY A 3 17.47 15.15 -1.41
C GLY A 3 18.58 14.17 -1.81
N LYS A 4 18.67 12.99 -1.18
CA LYS A 4 19.66 11.96 -1.57
C LYS A 4 19.10 10.86 -2.47
N GLY A 5 17.79 10.81 -2.67
CA GLY A 5 17.20 9.80 -3.56
C GLY A 5 17.27 8.39 -2.98
N GLY A 6 17.25 8.22 -1.66
CA GLY A 6 17.36 6.91 -1.02
C GLY A 6 16.21 5.97 -1.41
N VAL A 7 16.48 4.66 -1.46
CA VAL A 7 15.53 3.67 -2.00
C VAL A 7 14.21 3.55 -1.24
N SER A 8 14.17 3.91 0.05
CA SER A 8 12.97 3.92 0.89
C SER A 8 12.23 5.26 0.91
N GLU A 9 12.89 6.34 0.48
CA GLU A 9 12.31 7.68 0.53
C GLU A 9 11.05 7.84 -0.35
N PRO A 10 10.92 7.20 -1.53
CA PRO A 10 9.71 7.29 -2.32
C PRO A 10 8.46 6.73 -1.63
N LEU A 11 8.58 5.64 -0.85
CA LEU A 11 7.44 5.12 -0.08
C LEU A 11 6.99 6.12 0.98
N GLN A 12 7.95 6.65 1.75
CA GLN A 12 7.69 7.61 2.82
C GLN A 12 7.05 8.89 2.27
N ALA A 13 7.59 9.42 1.16
CA ALA A 13 7.05 10.59 0.50
C ALA A 13 5.64 10.32 -0.03
N GLY A 14 5.42 9.24 -0.78
CA GLY A 14 4.12 8.90 -1.36
C GLY A 14 3.04 8.63 -0.31
N PHE A 15 3.39 7.94 0.78
CA PHE A 15 2.46 7.74 1.90
C PHE A 15 2.08 9.07 2.57
N THR A 16 3.06 9.93 2.82
CA THR A 16 2.85 11.27 3.38
C THR A 16 1.97 12.13 2.47
N GLN A 17 2.22 12.09 1.16
CA GLN A 17 1.41 12.79 0.16
C GLN A 17 -0.05 12.33 0.19
N LYS A 18 -0.29 11.01 0.26
CA LYS A 18 -1.67 10.48 0.40
C LYS A 18 -2.34 10.95 1.69
N ALA A 19 -1.62 10.99 2.81
CA ALA A 19 -2.17 11.48 4.07
C ALA A 19 -2.56 12.96 3.99
N PHE A 20 -1.70 13.82 3.44
CA PHE A 20 -2.03 15.24 3.24
C PHE A 20 -3.19 15.43 2.25
N ALA A 21 -3.20 14.69 1.14
CA ALA A 21 -4.32 14.74 0.19
C ALA A 21 -5.66 14.37 0.83
N ALA A 22 -5.69 13.32 1.66
CA ALA A 22 -6.87 12.94 2.42
C ALA A 22 -7.28 14.01 3.43
N LEU A 23 -6.32 14.63 4.10
CA LEU A 23 -6.57 15.70 5.07
C LEU A 23 -7.17 16.95 4.41
N ILE A 24 -6.63 17.36 3.25
CA ILE A 24 -7.16 18.46 2.43
C ILE A 24 -8.59 18.15 1.98
N ALA A 25 -8.83 16.94 1.48
CA ALA A 25 -10.17 16.53 1.03
C ALA A 25 -11.20 16.52 2.17
N GLN A 26 -10.79 16.15 3.39
CA GLN A 26 -11.66 16.10 4.57
C GLN A 26 -11.90 17.47 5.19
N TYR A 27 -10.91 18.37 5.14
CA TYR A 27 -10.94 19.70 5.75
C TYR A 27 -10.47 20.78 4.76
N PRO A 28 -11.26 21.08 3.72
CA PRO A 28 -10.86 21.97 2.63
C PRO A 28 -10.63 23.42 3.08
N ASP A 29 -11.32 23.86 4.14
CA ASP A 29 -11.27 25.25 4.64
C ASP A 29 -10.29 25.45 5.81
N ASN A 30 -9.43 24.46 6.09
CA ASN A 30 -8.52 24.52 7.25
C ASN A 30 -7.16 25.16 6.89
N ASP A 31 -6.65 26.01 7.78
CA ASP A 31 -5.40 26.79 7.66
C ASP A 31 -4.12 25.97 7.96
N ILE A 32 -4.15 24.66 7.74
CA ILE A 32 -3.06 23.74 8.12
C ILE A 32 -1.89 23.72 7.14
N HIS A 33 -1.86 24.60 6.12
CA HIS A 33 -0.85 24.62 5.06
C HIS A 33 -0.59 23.24 4.41
N ALA A 34 -1.56 22.31 4.48
CA ALA A 34 -1.38 20.93 4.03
C ALA A 34 -1.13 20.84 2.52
N GLN A 35 -1.71 21.77 1.75
CA GLN A 35 -1.46 21.90 0.32
C GLN A 35 0.02 22.25 0.04
N ASP A 36 0.61 23.16 0.83
CA ASP A 36 2.01 23.55 0.67
C ASP A 36 2.95 22.36 0.94
N TYR A 37 2.66 21.57 1.99
CA TYR A 37 3.41 20.35 2.29
C TYR A 37 3.25 19.26 1.22
N LEU A 38 2.04 19.11 0.65
CA LEU A 38 1.78 18.18 -0.44
C LEU A 38 2.59 18.56 -1.68
N GLU A 39 2.54 19.82 -2.10
CA GLU A 39 3.29 20.32 -3.25
C GLU A 39 4.80 20.21 -3.04
N ALA A 40 5.30 20.62 -1.87
CA ALA A 40 6.73 20.49 -1.55
C ALA A 40 7.20 19.03 -1.59
N SER A 41 6.36 18.09 -1.09
CA SER A 41 6.67 16.67 -1.13
C SER A 41 6.71 16.14 -2.57
N VAL A 42 5.75 16.53 -3.41
CA VAL A 42 5.73 16.14 -4.83
C VAL A 42 6.91 16.74 -5.59
N ASP A 43 7.19 18.02 -5.42
CA ASP A 43 8.33 18.70 -6.06
C ASP A 43 9.66 18.04 -5.68
N SER A 44 9.77 17.51 -4.46
CA SER A 44 10.98 16.82 -4.00
C SER A 44 11.24 15.46 -4.65
N VAL A 45 10.22 14.79 -5.22
CA VAL A 45 10.37 13.46 -5.83
C VAL A 45 10.55 13.51 -7.36
N VAL A 46 10.05 14.56 -8.01
CA VAL A 46 10.08 14.73 -9.47
C VAL A 46 11.48 14.56 -10.09
N PRO A 47 12.57 15.11 -9.51
CA PRO A 47 13.91 14.92 -10.08
C PRO A 47 14.40 13.47 -10.12
N TYR A 48 13.75 12.56 -9.37
CA TYR A 48 14.18 11.19 -9.20
C TYR A 48 13.32 10.17 -9.92
N LEU A 49 12.09 10.54 -10.33
CA LEU A 49 11.04 9.61 -10.78
C LEU A 49 10.53 9.92 -12.20
N SER A 50 11.38 10.53 -13.04
CA SER A 50 11.05 10.90 -14.42
C SER A 50 11.81 10.08 -15.47
N ASN A 51 12.48 8.99 -15.08
CA ASN A 51 13.27 8.15 -15.99
C ASN A 51 12.87 6.69 -15.82
N ALA A 52 11.94 6.22 -16.66
CA ALA A 52 11.32 4.91 -16.53
C ALA A 52 12.30 3.74 -16.35
N THR A 53 13.42 3.72 -17.09
CA THR A 53 14.44 2.66 -16.99
C THR A 53 15.17 2.73 -15.67
N LYS A 54 15.62 3.93 -15.26
CA LYS A 54 16.29 4.12 -13.97
C LYS A 54 15.33 3.78 -12.83
N ASP A 55 14.10 4.24 -12.93
CA ASP A 55 13.04 4.09 -11.93
C ASP A 55 12.73 2.61 -11.70
N ALA A 56 12.58 1.83 -12.78
CA ALA A 56 12.30 0.40 -12.74
C ALA A 56 13.44 -0.44 -12.12
N LEU A 57 14.70 -0.02 -12.30
CA LEU A 57 15.86 -0.82 -11.93
C LEU A 57 16.54 -0.39 -10.63
N SER A 58 16.32 0.85 -10.20
CA SER A 58 17.03 1.45 -9.05
C SER A 58 16.16 1.64 -7.81
N TYR A 59 14.83 1.57 -7.95
CA TYR A 59 13.90 1.72 -6.83
C TYR A 59 12.98 0.51 -6.70
N PRO A 60 12.54 0.17 -5.47
CA PRO A 60 11.46 -0.79 -5.29
C PRO A 60 10.17 -0.31 -5.97
N LEU A 61 9.17 -1.18 -6.06
CA LEU A 61 7.81 -0.81 -6.49
C LEU A 61 7.23 0.37 -5.67
N ASP A 62 7.74 0.57 -4.46
CA ASP A 62 7.55 1.73 -3.57
C ASP A 62 7.50 3.10 -4.27
N ARG A 63 8.30 3.28 -5.33
CA ARG A 63 8.30 4.51 -6.14
C ARG A 63 6.92 4.92 -6.62
N LEU A 64 6.06 3.94 -6.91
CA LEU A 64 4.73 4.13 -7.50
C LEU A 64 3.75 4.79 -6.50
N SER A 65 4.03 4.77 -5.19
CA SER A 65 3.20 5.45 -4.17
C SER A 65 3.07 6.97 -4.41
N ASN A 66 4.02 7.59 -5.10
CA ASN A 66 4.02 9.03 -5.40
C ASN A 66 3.10 9.41 -6.56
N GLY A 67 2.68 8.43 -7.36
CA GLY A 67 1.93 8.68 -8.58
C GLY A 67 0.53 9.27 -8.32
N ASN A 68 -0.08 8.96 -7.17
CA ASN A 68 -1.41 9.46 -6.84
C ASN A 68 -1.43 10.99 -6.71
N ALA A 69 -0.55 11.55 -5.89
CA ALA A 69 -0.46 12.99 -5.70
C ALA A 69 0.03 13.70 -6.97
N LEU A 70 0.97 13.11 -7.70
CA LEU A 70 1.41 13.62 -9.00
C LEU A 70 0.25 13.74 -10.00
N ILE A 71 -0.61 12.71 -10.13
CA ILE A 71 -1.79 12.76 -11.01
C ILE A 71 -2.78 13.83 -10.55
N SER A 72 -3.07 13.90 -9.24
CA SER A 72 -3.99 14.89 -8.68
C SER A 72 -3.52 16.33 -8.92
N LEU A 73 -2.24 16.62 -8.62
CA LEU A 73 -1.69 17.96 -8.85
C LEU A 73 -1.57 18.28 -10.34
N LEU A 74 -1.24 17.30 -11.20
CA LEU A 74 -1.23 17.51 -12.64
C LEU A 74 -2.61 17.92 -13.19
N ALA A 75 -3.68 17.31 -12.68
CA ALA A 75 -5.05 17.66 -13.05
C ALA A 75 -5.40 19.10 -12.62
N GLY A 76 -4.96 19.53 -11.44
CA GLY A 76 -5.17 20.91 -10.94
C GLY A 76 -4.22 21.95 -11.56
N ALA A 77 -3.04 21.55 -12.03
CA ALA A 77 -2.00 22.42 -12.55
C ALA A 77 -2.26 22.91 -13.99
N GLN A 78 -3.43 22.66 -14.57
CA GLN A 78 -3.79 23.12 -15.92
C GLN A 78 -3.81 24.65 -16.08
N GLY A 79 -3.68 25.41 -14.99
CA GLY A 79 -3.43 26.88 -14.97
C GLY A 79 -2.10 27.32 -14.32
N SER A 80 -1.20 26.39 -14.00
CA SER A 80 0.12 26.67 -13.39
C SER A 80 1.21 26.96 -14.43
N SER A 81 2.43 27.29 -13.97
CA SER A 81 3.59 27.48 -14.85
C SER A 81 3.81 26.26 -15.77
N PRO A 82 3.96 26.45 -17.11
CA PRO A 82 4.11 25.36 -18.07
C PRO A 82 5.22 24.35 -17.70
N ASN A 83 6.31 24.83 -17.11
CA ASN A 83 7.43 23.98 -16.70
C ASN A 83 7.05 22.99 -15.58
N LYS A 84 6.23 23.42 -14.61
CA LYS A 84 5.78 22.57 -13.49
C LYS A 84 4.87 21.46 -14.01
N THR A 85 3.89 21.82 -14.84
CA THR A 85 2.97 20.87 -15.49
C THR A 85 3.72 19.84 -16.35
N SER A 86 4.70 20.29 -17.16
CA SER A 86 5.53 19.37 -17.95
C SER A 86 6.37 18.42 -17.09
N SER A 87 6.93 18.90 -15.98
CA SER A 87 7.74 18.07 -15.08
C SER A 87 6.92 16.99 -14.36
N TYR A 88 5.69 17.33 -13.92
CA TYR A 88 4.77 16.38 -13.31
C TYR A 88 4.31 15.33 -14.30
N LYS A 89 3.98 15.76 -15.52
CA LYS A 89 3.62 14.82 -16.59
C LYS A 89 4.76 13.86 -16.88
N ALA A 90 6.00 14.34 -17.00
CA ALA A 90 7.16 13.50 -17.23
C ALA A 90 7.38 12.47 -16.11
N ALA A 91 7.16 12.85 -14.85
CA ALA A 91 7.22 11.94 -13.72
C ALA A 91 6.10 10.87 -13.74
N VAL A 92 4.86 11.28 -14.03
CA VAL A 92 3.72 10.35 -14.15
C VAL A 92 3.94 9.34 -15.29
N ASP A 93 4.35 9.81 -16.46
CA ASP A 93 4.65 8.97 -17.62
C ASP A 93 5.83 8.02 -17.31
N GLY A 94 6.89 8.53 -16.67
CA GLY A 94 8.06 7.76 -16.24
C GLY A 94 7.69 6.62 -15.29
N LEU A 95 6.91 6.93 -14.23
CA LEU A 95 6.40 5.92 -13.31
C LEU A 95 5.55 4.87 -14.01
N ARG A 96 4.62 5.28 -14.90
CA ARG A 96 3.79 4.33 -15.64
C ARG A 96 4.64 3.42 -16.52
N GLN A 97 5.56 3.98 -17.30
CA GLN A 97 6.42 3.19 -18.19
C GLN A 97 7.36 2.28 -17.40
N SER A 98 7.77 2.68 -16.18
CA SER A 98 8.62 1.86 -15.31
C SER A 98 7.96 0.52 -14.93
N ILE A 99 6.63 0.41 -14.90
CA ILE A 99 5.92 -0.86 -14.64
C ILE A 99 6.20 -1.87 -15.74
N ASN A 100 6.24 -1.43 -17.00
CA ASN A 100 6.51 -2.31 -18.15
C ASN A 100 7.97 -2.75 -18.21
N LEU A 101 8.88 -1.91 -17.71
CA LEU A 101 10.33 -2.15 -17.69
C LEU A 101 10.79 -2.89 -16.42
N ASN A 102 9.91 -3.04 -15.43
CA ASN A 102 10.21 -3.73 -14.20
C ASN A 102 10.48 -5.21 -14.48
N ARG A 103 11.42 -5.79 -13.75
CA ARG A 103 11.71 -7.22 -13.86
C ARG A 103 10.50 -8.04 -13.39
N ARG A 104 10.31 -9.20 -14.01
CA ARG A 104 9.27 -10.16 -13.69
C ARG A 104 9.86 -11.56 -13.56
N ASN A 105 9.27 -12.39 -12.71
CA ASN A 105 9.61 -13.79 -12.55
C ASN A 105 8.96 -14.64 -13.67
N GLU A 106 9.12 -15.98 -13.65
CA GLU A 106 8.63 -16.85 -14.73
C GLU A 106 7.09 -16.87 -14.81
N GLU A 107 6.43 -16.65 -13.69
CA GLU A 107 4.97 -16.50 -13.60
C GLU A 107 4.48 -15.12 -14.05
N GLY A 108 5.37 -14.16 -14.33
CA GLY A 108 5.00 -12.80 -14.71
C GLY A 108 4.73 -11.86 -13.53
N GLY A 109 5.02 -12.30 -12.29
CA GLY A 109 4.98 -11.51 -11.07
C GLY A 109 6.11 -10.47 -11.04
N LEU A 110 5.78 -9.24 -10.71
CA LEU A 110 6.73 -8.13 -10.64
C LEU A 110 7.69 -8.31 -9.46
N TRP A 111 8.99 -8.23 -9.74
CA TRP A 111 9.97 -8.16 -8.66
C TRP A 111 9.73 -6.92 -7.82
N TYR A 112 9.69 -7.09 -6.50
CA TYR A 112 9.53 -5.98 -5.57
C TYR A 112 10.69 -4.98 -5.68
N PHE A 113 11.92 -5.49 -5.79
CA PHE A 113 13.13 -4.68 -5.90
C PHE A 113 14.26 -5.41 -6.67
N THR A 114 15.52 -5.23 -6.28
CA THR A 114 16.69 -5.87 -6.91
C THR A 114 16.83 -7.35 -6.58
N TYR A 115 16.05 -7.87 -5.64
CA TYR A 115 16.06 -9.27 -5.24
C TYR A 115 15.42 -10.15 -6.34
N PRO A 116 16.17 -11.08 -6.95
CA PRO A 116 15.65 -11.88 -8.04
C PRO A 116 14.45 -12.73 -7.66
N ASN A 117 13.41 -12.66 -8.48
CA ASN A 117 12.19 -13.48 -8.41
C ASN A 117 11.31 -13.25 -7.18
N TRP A 118 11.59 -12.21 -6.40
CA TRP A 118 10.89 -11.95 -5.15
C TRP A 118 9.78 -10.90 -5.31
N SER A 119 8.59 -11.23 -4.83
CA SER A 119 7.42 -10.34 -4.84
C SER A 119 6.90 -10.18 -3.41
N TYR A 120 6.68 -8.93 -2.98
CA TYR A 120 6.26 -8.59 -1.61
C TYR A 120 4.87 -7.95 -1.62
N LEU A 121 4.14 -8.11 -0.51
CA LEU A 121 2.87 -7.44 -0.28
C LEU A 121 3.00 -5.90 -0.32
N ASP A 122 4.12 -5.36 0.18
CA ASP A 122 4.45 -3.95 0.25
C ASP A 122 4.35 -3.27 -1.13
N GLY A 123 4.85 -3.95 -2.17
CA GLY A 123 4.82 -3.46 -3.54
C GLY A 123 3.40 -3.27 -4.09
N ILE A 124 2.44 -4.08 -3.63
CA ILE A 124 1.04 -4.02 -4.09
C ILE A 124 0.36 -2.71 -3.68
N TYR A 125 0.69 -2.18 -2.49
CA TYR A 125 0.19 -0.87 -2.04
C TYR A 125 0.61 0.29 -2.93
N SER A 126 1.83 0.24 -3.44
CA SER A 126 2.35 1.26 -4.33
C SER A 126 1.86 1.06 -5.76
N LEU A 127 1.84 -0.20 -6.22
CA LEU A 127 1.51 -0.55 -7.60
C LEU A 127 0.03 -0.38 -7.92
N VAL A 128 -0.84 -1.11 -7.24
CA VAL A 128 -2.22 -1.30 -7.71
C VAL A 128 -3.02 0.01 -7.64
N PRO A 129 -2.97 0.78 -6.52
CA PRO A 129 -3.62 2.08 -6.47
C PRO A 129 -3.16 3.05 -7.56
N PHE A 130 -1.85 3.17 -7.80
CA PHE A 130 -1.32 4.05 -8.84
C PHE A 130 -1.74 3.58 -10.24
N TYR A 131 -1.60 2.28 -10.52
CA TYR A 131 -1.87 1.72 -11.83
C TYR A 131 -3.37 1.86 -12.19
N THR A 132 -4.25 1.67 -11.21
CA THR A 132 -5.69 1.95 -11.35
C THR A 132 -5.93 3.42 -11.64
N LEU A 133 -5.40 4.34 -10.81
CA LEU A 133 -5.65 5.77 -10.98
C LEU A 133 -5.14 6.28 -12.33
N TYR A 134 -3.95 5.85 -12.77
CA TYR A 134 -3.42 6.19 -14.08
C TYR A 134 -4.36 5.68 -15.20
N THR A 135 -4.77 4.41 -15.12
CA THR A 135 -5.62 3.78 -16.15
C THR A 135 -6.98 4.45 -16.26
N VAL A 136 -7.56 4.85 -15.13
CA VAL A 136 -8.86 5.55 -15.09
C VAL A 136 -8.72 6.98 -15.61
N SER A 137 -7.71 7.73 -15.15
CA SER A 137 -7.48 9.14 -15.55
C SER A 137 -7.09 9.31 -17.02
N HIS A 138 -6.53 8.27 -17.64
CA HIS A 138 -6.13 8.27 -19.06
C HIS A 138 -7.10 7.48 -19.95
N SER A 139 -8.30 7.14 -19.45
CA SER A 139 -9.36 6.63 -20.31
C SER A 139 -9.85 7.75 -21.25
N GLY A 140 -10.08 7.42 -22.53
CA GLY A 140 -10.50 8.42 -23.53
C GLY A 140 -11.75 9.19 -23.10
N SER A 141 -12.01 10.35 -23.70
CA SER A 141 -12.95 11.42 -23.27
C SER A 141 -14.39 11.02 -22.88
N ASN A 142 -14.80 9.77 -23.09
CA ASN A 142 -16.11 9.22 -22.72
C ASN A 142 -16.04 8.10 -21.66
N GLY A 143 -14.88 7.84 -21.04
CA GLY A 143 -14.70 6.84 -19.96
C GLY A 143 -15.01 5.39 -20.35
N THR A 144 -15.26 5.12 -21.64
CA THR A 144 -15.88 3.88 -22.12
C THR A 144 -14.85 2.81 -22.52
N LEU A 145 -13.58 3.19 -22.71
CA LEU A 145 -12.49 2.29 -23.09
C LEU A 145 -11.34 2.45 -22.10
N LEU A 146 -11.36 1.62 -21.04
CA LEU A 146 -10.21 1.43 -20.17
C LEU A 146 -9.18 0.55 -20.86
N ASN A 147 -7.90 0.73 -20.53
CA ASN A 147 -6.85 -0.19 -20.95
C ASN A 147 -7.05 -1.53 -20.22
N GLN A 148 -7.72 -2.48 -20.88
CA GLN A 148 -8.05 -3.77 -20.26
C GLN A 148 -6.79 -4.55 -19.87
N THR A 149 -5.71 -4.49 -20.66
CA THR A 149 -4.43 -5.13 -20.32
C THR A 149 -3.87 -4.63 -18.99
N ALA A 150 -4.04 -3.34 -18.68
CA ALA A 150 -3.62 -2.79 -17.39
C ALA A 150 -4.51 -3.26 -16.23
N ILE A 151 -5.83 -3.34 -16.44
CA ILE A 151 -6.79 -3.85 -15.45
C ILE A 151 -6.55 -5.35 -15.17
N ASP A 152 -6.23 -6.12 -16.22
CA ASP A 152 -5.92 -7.54 -16.10
C ASP A 152 -4.58 -7.76 -15.38
N ASP A 153 -3.52 -7.00 -15.74
CA ASP A 153 -2.22 -7.12 -15.08
C ASP A 153 -2.28 -6.73 -13.60
N LEU A 154 -2.93 -5.61 -13.22
CA LEU A 154 -3.04 -5.25 -11.80
C LEU A 154 -3.81 -6.31 -10.99
N THR A 155 -4.86 -6.93 -11.58
CA THR A 155 -5.60 -8.02 -10.94
C THR A 155 -4.72 -9.25 -10.79
N PHE A 156 -3.96 -9.58 -11.83
CA PHE A 156 -3.03 -10.69 -11.86
C PHE A 156 -1.92 -10.56 -10.79
N GLN A 157 -1.35 -9.38 -10.59
CA GLN A 157 -0.35 -9.16 -9.54
C GLN A 157 -0.93 -9.38 -8.13
N VAL A 158 -2.19 -9.00 -7.89
CA VAL A 158 -2.89 -9.30 -6.63
C VAL A 158 -3.12 -10.79 -6.46
N ASP A 159 -3.53 -11.49 -7.52
CA ASP A 159 -3.79 -12.92 -7.50
C ASP A 159 -2.52 -13.74 -7.24
N LEU A 160 -1.39 -13.41 -7.87
CA LEU A 160 -0.12 -14.09 -7.60
C LEU A 160 0.31 -13.96 -6.15
N ILE A 161 0.31 -12.74 -5.59
CA ILE A 161 0.61 -12.55 -4.17
C ILE A 161 -0.33 -13.38 -3.29
N TRP A 162 -1.63 -13.37 -3.59
CA TRP A 162 -2.62 -14.15 -2.85
C TRP A 162 -2.34 -15.65 -2.90
N GLN A 163 -2.07 -16.20 -4.09
CA GLN A 163 -1.84 -17.63 -4.30
C GLN A 163 -0.61 -18.14 -3.55
N HIS A 164 0.48 -17.39 -3.56
CA HIS A 164 1.72 -17.81 -2.91
C HIS A 164 1.72 -17.52 -1.41
N CYS A 165 1.16 -16.38 -0.99
CA CYS A 165 1.34 -15.90 0.38
C CYS A 165 0.21 -16.26 1.34
N LEU A 166 -0.95 -16.76 0.86
CA LEU A 166 -2.06 -17.12 1.75
C LEU A 166 -1.67 -18.29 2.67
N ASN A 167 -1.64 -18.04 3.97
CA ASN A 167 -1.51 -19.05 4.99
C ASN A 167 -2.91 -19.62 5.31
N ALA A 168 -3.19 -20.84 4.84
CA ALA A 168 -4.51 -21.46 4.97
C ALA A 168 -4.96 -21.69 6.43
N SER A 169 -4.03 -21.80 7.39
CA SER A 169 -4.35 -22.02 8.79
C SER A 169 -4.86 -20.77 9.49
N SER A 170 -4.28 -19.60 9.19
CA SER A 170 -4.67 -18.31 9.78
C SER A 170 -5.64 -17.51 8.91
N GLY A 171 -5.70 -17.78 7.60
CA GLY A 171 -6.40 -16.94 6.63
C GLY A 171 -5.69 -15.60 6.34
N LEU A 172 -4.50 -15.40 6.88
CA LEU A 172 -3.67 -14.20 6.67
C LEU A 172 -2.66 -14.44 5.54
N LEU A 173 -2.02 -13.37 5.06
CA LEU A 173 -0.95 -13.48 4.07
C LEU A 173 0.41 -13.21 4.72
N VAL A 174 1.40 -14.06 4.43
CA VAL A 174 2.80 -13.80 4.80
C VAL A 174 3.41 -12.69 3.93
N HIS A 175 4.58 -12.16 4.31
CA HIS A 175 5.16 -10.93 3.72
C HIS A 175 5.43 -10.99 2.21
N GLY A 176 5.84 -12.12 1.65
CA GLY A 176 6.10 -12.24 0.23
C GLY A 176 6.51 -13.65 -0.17
N TYR A 177 6.92 -13.80 -1.43
CA TYR A 177 7.38 -15.07 -1.97
C TYR A 177 8.58 -14.92 -2.90
N ASP A 178 9.37 -15.99 -3.01
CA ASP A 178 10.40 -16.20 -4.02
C ASP A 178 9.91 -17.28 -5.00
N ASP A 179 9.62 -16.89 -6.23
CA ASP A 179 9.18 -17.81 -7.30
C ASP A 179 10.20 -18.93 -7.56
N SER A 180 11.50 -18.61 -7.46
CA SER A 180 12.58 -19.59 -7.66
C SER A 180 12.77 -20.54 -6.48
N ARG A 181 12.20 -20.24 -5.31
CA ARG A 181 12.32 -21.00 -4.05
C ARG A 181 13.78 -21.24 -3.64
N THR A 182 14.67 -20.30 -3.96
CA THR A 182 16.10 -20.41 -3.66
C THR A 182 16.50 -19.63 -2.41
N ALA A 183 15.68 -18.66 -1.99
CA ALA A 183 15.87 -17.95 -0.74
C ALA A 183 15.82 -18.91 0.46
N VAL A 184 16.68 -18.67 1.47
CA VAL A 184 16.79 -19.53 2.66
C VAL A 184 15.51 -19.63 3.48
N TRP A 185 14.62 -18.66 3.36
CA TRP A 185 13.33 -18.58 4.04
C TRP A 185 12.16 -19.09 3.19
N ALA A 186 12.38 -19.36 1.91
CA ALA A 186 11.31 -19.69 0.98
C ALA A 186 10.76 -21.09 1.26
N ASN A 187 9.44 -21.18 1.41
CA ASN A 187 8.76 -22.45 1.44
C ASN A 187 9.04 -23.22 0.13
N PRO A 188 9.42 -24.52 0.17
CA PRO A 188 9.81 -25.26 -1.03
C PRO A 188 8.65 -25.51 -2.01
N VAL A 189 7.40 -25.41 -1.54
CA VAL A 189 6.20 -25.63 -2.37
C VAL A 189 5.65 -24.31 -2.89
N THR A 190 5.49 -23.31 -2.02
CA THR A 190 4.82 -22.05 -2.36
C THR A 190 5.77 -20.89 -2.63
N GLY A 191 7.06 -21.01 -2.28
CA GLY A 191 8.02 -19.91 -2.30
C GLY A 191 7.81 -18.88 -1.18
N ALA A 192 6.77 -19.02 -0.36
CA ALA A 192 6.35 -18.02 0.59
C ALA A 192 7.31 -17.86 1.78
N SER A 193 7.38 -16.64 2.33
CA SER A 193 8.06 -16.33 3.60
C SER A 193 7.36 -16.98 4.80
N PRO A 194 8.05 -17.17 5.95
CA PRO A 194 7.53 -17.99 7.04
C PRO A 194 6.41 -17.32 7.86
N HIS A 195 6.43 -15.99 8.01
CA HIS A 195 5.59 -15.30 9.01
C HIS A 195 4.75 -14.16 8.44
N VAL A 196 3.68 -13.85 9.16
CA VAL A 196 2.75 -12.76 8.86
C VAL A 196 3.23 -11.48 9.53
N TRP A 197 3.99 -10.68 8.79
CA TRP A 197 4.41 -9.36 9.27
C TRP A 197 3.28 -8.33 9.13
N GLY A 198 2.87 -7.73 10.24
CA GLY A 198 1.71 -6.85 10.33
C GLY A 198 1.72 -5.68 9.35
N ARG A 199 2.84 -4.96 9.22
CA ARG A 199 2.90 -3.83 8.28
C ARG A 199 2.81 -4.27 6.81
N SER A 200 3.47 -5.37 6.40
CA SER A 200 3.30 -5.87 5.03
C SER A 200 1.84 -6.25 4.72
N LEU A 201 1.16 -6.88 5.68
CA LEU A 201 -0.24 -7.24 5.52
C LEU A 201 -1.14 -6.00 5.48
N GLY A 202 -0.83 -5.01 6.31
CA GLY A 202 -1.49 -3.71 6.31
C GLY A 202 -1.40 -3.04 4.94
N TRP A 203 -0.22 -3.05 4.31
CA TRP A 203 -0.03 -2.47 2.97
C TRP A 203 -0.98 -3.10 1.96
N PHE A 204 -1.01 -4.43 1.92
CA PHE A 204 -1.88 -5.16 1.01
C PHE A 204 -3.36 -4.86 1.26
N LEU A 205 -3.81 -4.86 2.53
CA LEU A 205 -5.21 -4.59 2.85
C LEU A 205 -5.63 -3.16 2.48
N MET A 206 -4.77 -2.16 2.71
CA MET A 206 -5.00 -0.78 2.25
C MET A 206 -5.04 -0.68 0.72
N ALA A 207 -4.15 -1.41 0.03
CA ALA A 207 -4.12 -1.45 -1.43
C ALA A 207 -5.46 -1.90 -2.02
N LEU A 208 -6.05 -2.96 -1.45
CA LEU A 208 -7.34 -3.48 -1.90
C LEU A 208 -8.45 -2.44 -1.75
N VAL A 209 -8.61 -1.86 -0.56
CA VAL A 209 -9.72 -0.93 -0.29
C VAL A 209 -9.57 0.40 -1.05
N ASP A 210 -8.34 0.91 -1.20
CA ASP A 210 -8.07 2.11 -1.99
C ASP A 210 -8.39 1.87 -3.47
N THR A 211 -7.95 0.74 -4.02
CA THR A 211 -8.22 0.35 -5.41
C THR A 211 -9.71 0.22 -5.67
N LEU A 212 -10.44 -0.42 -4.75
CA LEU A 212 -11.90 -0.57 -4.84
C LEU A 212 -12.66 0.75 -4.81
N GLU A 213 -12.14 1.79 -4.16
CA GLU A 213 -12.75 3.13 -4.16
C GLU A 213 -12.53 3.85 -5.50
N MET A 214 -11.43 3.56 -6.20
CA MET A 214 -11.05 4.23 -7.46
C MET A 214 -11.60 3.57 -8.73
N LEU A 215 -11.90 2.27 -8.69
CA LEU A 215 -12.40 1.56 -9.87
C LEU A 215 -13.82 2.03 -10.24
N PRO A 216 -14.06 2.49 -11.48
CA PRO A 216 -15.40 2.83 -11.92
C PRO A 216 -16.27 1.58 -11.98
N ARG A 217 -17.58 1.72 -11.74
CA ARG A 217 -18.55 0.63 -11.86
C ARG A 217 -18.91 0.45 -13.35
N ALA A 218 -18.08 -0.29 -14.08
CA ALA A 218 -18.24 -0.58 -15.50
C ALA A 218 -18.10 -2.09 -15.78
N SER A 219 -18.56 -2.55 -16.94
CA SER A 219 -18.45 -3.96 -17.33
C SER A 219 -16.99 -4.43 -17.41
N SER A 220 -16.09 -3.57 -17.87
CA SER A 220 -14.64 -3.83 -17.98
C SER A 220 -13.92 -4.02 -16.65
N THR A 221 -14.47 -3.49 -15.56
CA THR A 221 -13.88 -3.56 -14.21
C THR A 221 -14.65 -4.49 -13.26
N SER A 222 -15.85 -4.96 -13.65
CA SER A 222 -16.72 -5.76 -12.78
C SER A 222 -16.00 -6.98 -12.20
N LYS A 223 -15.31 -7.75 -13.05
CA LYS A 223 -14.58 -8.96 -12.61
C LYS A 223 -13.48 -8.61 -11.60
N THR A 224 -12.67 -7.60 -11.88
CA THR A 224 -11.64 -7.12 -10.96
C THR A 224 -12.25 -6.68 -9.64
N ILE A 225 -13.34 -5.91 -9.66
CA ILE A 225 -14.00 -5.45 -8.44
C ILE A 225 -14.50 -6.65 -7.61
N ASP A 226 -15.14 -7.64 -8.24
CA ASP A 226 -15.62 -8.84 -7.55
C ASP A 226 -14.46 -9.59 -6.88
N THR A 227 -13.37 -9.83 -7.61
CA THR A 227 -12.15 -10.45 -7.09
C THR A 227 -11.56 -9.68 -5.91
N LEU A 228 -11.42 -8.36 -6.03
CA LEU A 228 -10.84 -7.53 -4.97
C LEU A 228 -11.75 -7.44 -3.74
N ILE A 229 -13.08 -7.36 -3.92
CA ILE A 229 -14.05 -7.37 -2.81
C ILE A 229 -14.00 -8.70 -2.06
N GLU A 230 -13.93 -9.82 -2.78
CA GLU A 230 -13.85 -11.15 -2.17
C GLU A 230 -12.59 -11.26 -1.28
N LYS A 231 -11.42 -10.96 -1.84
CA LYS A 231 -10.14 -10.97 -1.12
C LYS A 231 -10.14 -10.00 0.06
N PHE A 232 -10.66 -8.79 -0.13
CA PHE A 232 -10.74 -7.77 0.92
C PHE A 232 -11.62 -8.23 2.09
N ARG A 233 -12.79 -8.83 1.81
CA ARG A 233 -13.70 -9.35 2.84
C ARG A 233 -13.09 -10.54 3.58
N TYR A 234 -12.50 -11.48 2.84
CA TYR A 234 -11.85 -12.65 3.41
C TYR A 234 -10.73 -12.20 4.36
N LEU A 235 -9.84 -11.34 3.87
CA LEU A 235 -8.70 -10.90 4.66
C LEU A 235 -9.11 -10.00 5.83
N SER A 236 -10.12 -9.16 5.66
CA SER A 236 -10.69 -8.37 6.76
C SER A 236 -11.23 -9.25 7.88
N ALA A 237 -11.88 -10.37 7.55
CA ALA A 237 -12.37 -11.31 8.55
C ALA A 237 -11.21 -11.96 9.33
N ALA A 238 -10.15 -12.39 8.63
CA ALA A 238 -8.96 -12.94 9.27
C ALA A 238 -8.23 -11.91 10.16
N VAL A 239 -8.07 -10.66 9.69
CA VAL A 239 -7.49 -9.56 10.47
C VAL A 239 -8.33 -9.26 11.72
N ILE A 240 -9.66 -9.26 11.61
CA ILE A 240 -10.56 -9.08 12.76
C ILE A 240 -10.36 -10.20 13.79
N GLN A 241 -10.15 -11.45 13.36
CA GLN A 241 -9.91 -12.58 14.25
C GLN A 241 -8.52 -12.51 14.92
N ALA A 242 -7.53 -11.92 14.25
CA ALA A 242 -6.16 -11.78 14.75
C ALA A 242 -5.95 -10.59 15.71
N VAL A 243 -7.00 -9.83 16.04
CA VAL A 243 -6.89 -8.69 16.96
C VAL A 243 -6.53 -9.18 18.38
N ASP A 244 -5.62 -8.48 19.05
CA ASP A 244 -5.30 -8.77 20.43
C ASP A 244 -6.50 -8.43 21.34
N PRO A 245 -7.05 -9.39 22.10
CA PRO A 245 -8.29 -9.16 22.85
C PRO A 245 -8.10 -8.22 24.03
N VAL A 246 -6.88 -7.98 24.50
CA VAL A 246 -6.57 -7.11 25.65
C VAL A 246 -6.43 -5.66 25.22
N THR A 247 -5.57 -5.40 24.24
CA THR A 247 -5.25 -4.05 23.76
C THR A 247 -6.22 -3.57 22.68
N GLY A 248 -6.70 -4.46 21.82
CA GLY A 248 -7.45 -4.11 20.62
C GLY A 248 -6.57 -3.73 19.42
N GLY A 249 -5.23 -3.79 19.55
CA GLY A 249 -4.28 -3.63 18.44
C GLY A 249 -3.88 -4.97 17.82
N TRP A 250 -2.87 -4.94 16.95
CA TRP A 250 -2.29 -6.12 16.32
C TRP A 250 -0.81 -6.27 16.64
N TRP A 251 -0.41 -7.53 16.82
CA TRP A 251 0.98 -7.90 17.02
C TRP A 251 1.83 -7.60 15.77
N GLN A 252 3.12 -7.35 15.97
CA GLN A 252 4.09 -7.16 14.90
C GLN A 252 4.18 -8.40 13.99
N VAL A 253 4.21 -9.59 14.61
CA VAL A 253 4.09 -10.89 13.93
C VAL A 253 2.75 -11.52 14.31
N LEU A 254 1.79 -11.54 13.38
CA LEU A 254 0.38 -11.86 13.70
C LEU A 254 0.16 -13.36 13.97
N ASP A 255 0.99 -14.22 13.39
CA ASP A 255 0.90 -15.67 13.55
C ASP A 255 1.60 -16.19 14.82
N LEU A 256 2.26 -15.31 15.58
CA LEU A 256 2.95 -15.65 16.83
C LEU A 256 2.54 -14.75 18.01
N PRO A 257 1.23 -14.57 18.30
CA PRO A 257 0.77 -13.69 19.36
C PRO A 257 1.28 -14.16 20.73
N GLY A 258 1.74 -13.21 21.56
CA GLY A 258 2.22 -13.50 22.92
C GLY A 258 3.60 -14.20 23.00
N LEU A 259 4.26 -14.45 21.87
CA LEU A 259 5.66 -14.90 21.87
C LEU A 259 6.54 -13.85 22.56
N GLU A 260 7.55 -14.32 23.31
CA GLU A 260 8.52 -13.44 23.96
C GLU A 260 9.13 -12.46 22.93
N LYS A 261 9.17 -11.17 23.29
CA LYS A 261 9.61 -10.03 22.45
C LYS A 261 8.72 -9.65 21.26
N ASN A 262 7.66 -10.40 20.95
CA ASN A 262 6.62 -9.85 20.10
C ASN A 262 5.92 -8.69 20.84
N TYR A 263 5.34 -7.75 20.10
CA TYR A 263 4.70 -6.57 20.68
C TYR A 263 3.56 -6.08 19.77
N ILE A 264 2.64 -5.31 20.34
CA ILE A 264 1.61 -4.62 19.57
C ILE A 264 2.26 -3.48 18.79
N GLU A 265 2.18 -3.53 17.46
CA GLU A 265 2.90 -2.62 16.57
C GLU A 265 1.96 -1.56 16.01
N SER A 266 2.39 -0.30 16.10
CA SER A 266 1.55 0.86 15.84
C SER A 266 1.16 1.01 14.36
N SER A 267 2.10 0.82 13.42
CA SER A 267 1.85 1.11 12.01
C SER A 267 0.89 0.10 11.37
N GLY A 268 1.13 -1.20 11.54
CA GLY A 268 0.21 -2.26 11.11
C GLY A 268 -1.17 -2.09 11.74
N SER A 269 -1.23 -1.78 13.05
CA SER A 269 -2.50 -1.52 13.74
C SER A 269 -3.26 -0.33 13.15
N ALA A 270 -2.58 0.78 12.85
CA ALA A 270 -3.18 1.94 12.21
C ALA A 270 -3.68 1.64 10.78
N MET A 271 -2.93 0.83 10.03
CA MET A 271 -3.28 0.45 8.65
C MET A 271 -4.49 -0.47 8.60
N PHE A 272 -4.57 -1.47 9.49
CA PHE A 272 -5.76 -2.31 9.64
C PHE A 272 -6.97 -1.49 10.08
N THR A 273 -6.78 -0.59 11.05
CA THR A 273 -7.83 0.34 11.50
C THR A 273 -8.36 1.18 10.33
N TYR A 274 -7.48 1.81 9.56
CA TYR A 274 -7.83 2.58 8.37
C TYR A 274 -8.63 1.73 7.37
N ALA A 275 -8.12 0.55 7.01
CA ALA A 275 -8.73 -0.26 5.98
C ALA A 275 -10.10 -0.79 6.39
N LEU A 276 -10.27 -1.22 7.64
CA LEU A 276 -11.55 -1.70 8.18
C LEU A 276 -12.57 -0.56 8.29
N LEU A 277 -12.20 0.62 8.78
CA LEU A 277 -13.10 1.78 8.85
C LEU A 277 -13.50 2.25 7.44
N LYS A 278 -12.54 2.33 6.51
CA LYS A 278 -12.79 2.72 5.12
C LYS A 278 -13.69 1.69 4.41
N GLY A 279 -13.39 0.40 4.55
CA GLY A 279 -14.19 -0.67 3.99
C GLY A 279 -15.62 -0.71 4.54
N HIS A 280 -15.81 -0.39 5.83
CA HIS A 280 -17.13 -0.24 6.41
C HIS A 280 -17.88 0.99 5.85
N ARG A 281 -17.22 2.16 5.80
CA ARG A 281 -17.77 3.39 5.22
C ARG A 281 -18.23 3.20 3.77
N LEU A 282 -17.44 2.48 2.97
CA LEU A 282 -17.75 2.17 1.57
C LEU A 282 -18.76 1.02 1.40
N GLY A 283 -19.18 0.37 2.48
CA GLY A 283 -20.18 -0.69 2.46
C GLY A 283 -19.66 -2.08 2.06
N TYR A 284 -18.35 -2.26 1.91
CA TYR A 284 -17.76 -3.53 1.52
C TYR A 284 -17.78 -4.57 2.66
N LEU A 285 -17.90 -4.14 3.92
CA LEU A 285 -17.86 -5.00 5.11
C LEU A 285 -19.23 -5.21 5.79
N LYS A 286 -20.34 -5.09 5.06
CA LYS A 286 -21.70 -5.30 5.59
C LYS A 286 -22.14 -6.78 5.62
N HIS A 287 -21.20 -7.73 5.64
CA HIS A 287 -21.47 -9.17 5.68
C HIS A 287 -21.30 -9.72 7.09
N ASN A 288 -21.94 -10.85 7.39
CA ASN A 288 -21.90 -11.47 8.73
C ASN A 288 -20.48 -11.69 9.26
N ALA A 289 -19.56 -12.19 8.44
CA ALA A 289 -18.17 -12.47 8.83
C ALA A 289 -17.36 -11.20 9.17
N THR A 290 -17.83 -10.01 8.77
CA THR A 290 -17.16 -8.72 8.99
C THR A 290 -18.06 -7.71 9.70
N ALA A 291 -19.18 -8.18 10.28
CA ALA A 291 -20.17 -7.33 10.93
C ALA A 291 -19.59 -6.52 12.11
N THR A 292 -18.56 -7.05 12.76
CA THR A 292 -17.85 -6.41 13.88
C THR A 292 -16.71 -5.48 13.44
N ALA A 293 -16.43 -5.35 12.13
CA ALA A 293 -15.28 -4.60 11.61
C ALA A 293 -15.19 -3.18 12.18
N ALA A 294 -16.30 -2.45 12.19
CA ALA A 294 -16.32 -1.07 12.69
C ALA A 294 -16.14 -0.98 14.22
N VAL A 295 -16.59 -1.99 14.97
CA VAL A 295 -16.41 -2.04 16.43
C VAL A 295 -14.94 -2.32 16.75
N VAL A 296 -14.36 -3.33 16.10
CA VAL A 296 -12.94 -3.70 16.28
C VAL A 296 -12.03 -2.54 15.87
N ALA A 297 -12.28 -1.94 14.71
CA ALA A 297 -11.44 -0.84 14.22
C ALA A 297 -11.56 0.43 15.07
N ARG A 298 -12.73 0.75 15.65
CA ARG A 298 -12.83 1.88 16.59
C ARG A 298 -12.06 1.63 17.88
N ARG A 299 -12.14 0.43 18.44
CA ARG A 299 -11.34 0.06 19.61
C ARG A 299 -9.84 0.16 19.32
N ALA A 300 -9.42 -0.33 18.15
CA ALA A 300 -8.03 -0.23 17.72
C ALA A 300 -7.59 1.23 17.53
N TYR A 301 -8.45 2.08 16.97
CA TYR A 301 -8.20 3.52 16.84
C TYR A 301 -7.94 4.16 18.21
N GLU A 302 -8.83 3.94 19.19
CA GLU A 302 -8.69 4.44 20.55
C GLU A 302 -7.37 3.98 21.19
N TYR A 303 -7.07 2.67 21.10
CA TYR A 303 -5.81 2.13 21.63
C TYR A 303 -4.59 2.77 20.95
N VAL A 304 -4.59 2.88 19.62
CA VAL A 304 -3.45 3.43 18.87
C VAL A 304 -3.24 4.91 19.20
N THR A 305 -4.32 5.68 19.37
CA THR A 305 -4.19 7.09 19.78
C THR A 305 -3.71 7.23 21.20
N ASP A 306 -4.18 6.39 22.12
CA ASP A 306 -3.83 6.51 23.55
C ASP A 306 -2.44 5.96 23.86
N ALA A 307 -2.04 4.87 23.22
CA ALA A 307 -0.79 4.18 23.51
C ALA A 307 0.42 4.74 22.74
N PHE A 308 0.22 5.25 21.51
CA PHE A 308 1.32 5.57 20.61
C PHE A 308 1.46 7.05 20.26
N VAL A 309 0.42 7.88 20.39
CA VAL A 309 0.56 9.32 20.17
C VAL A 309 1.18 9.98 21.39
N LEU A 310 2.33 10.61 21.21
CA LEU A 310 3.04 11.34 22.24
C LEU A 310 2.77 12.84 22.10
N ARG A 311 2.59 13.54 23.21
CA ARG A 311 2.54 15.00 23.25
C ARG A 311 3.89 15.52 23.70
N GLU A 312 4.62 16.13 22.78
CA GLU A 312 5.97 16.64 23.04
C GLU A 312 5.91 18.00 23.74
N LEU A 313 6.96 18.33 24.50
CA LEU A 313 7.06 19.59 25.26
C LEU A 313 7.03 20.85 24.36
N ASN A 314 7.45 20.70 23.10
CA ASN A 314 7.44 21.79 22.11
C ASN A 314 6.08 21.96 21.41
N GLY A 315 5.04 21.24 21.85
CA GLY A 315 3.70 21.29 21.28
C GLY A 315 3.50 20.43 20.02
N THR A 316 4.51 19.69 19.57
CA THR A 316 4.37 18.73 18.46
C THR A 316 3.85 17.37 18.94
N LEU A 317 3.45 16.52 17.99
CA LEU A 317 3.06 15.14 18.26
C LEU A 317 4.16 14.18 17.82
N GLY A 318 4.50 13.24 18.68
CA GLY A 318 5.29 12.06 18.36
C GLY A 318 4.39 10.85 18.07
N TYR A 319 4.96 9.82 17.44
CA TYR A 319 4.28 8.55 17.20
C TYR A 319 5.22 7.38 17.47
N ASN A 320 4.94 6.61 18.52
CA ASN A 320 5.83 5.55 19.03
C ASN A 320 5.36 4.14 18.63
N GLY A 321 6.18 3.13 18.90
CA GLY A 321 5.85 1.72 18.65
C GLY A 321 5.79 1.37 17.17
N THR A 322 6.36 2.21 16.30
CA THR A 322 6.46 1.93 14.86
C THR A 322 7.71 1.10 14.61
N VAL A 323 7.56 -0.08 14.03
CA VAL A 323 8.73 -0.88 13.65
C VAL A 323 9.56 -0.13 12.61
N SER A 324 10.88 -0.12 12.75
CA SER A 324 11.78 0.63 11.85
C SER A 324 11.73 0.08 10.42
N VAL A 325 12.36 -1.07 10.18
CA VAL A 325 12.40 -1.74 8.88
C VAL A 325 12.41 -3.26 9.08
N CYS A 326 11.64 -3.96 8.25
CA CYS A 326 11.73 -5.40 8.07
C CYS A 326 11.81 -5.69 6.56
N SER A 327 12.54 -6.74 6.18
CA SER A 327 12.71 -7.16 4.78
C SER A 327 12.99 -8.66 4.74
N LEU A 328 12.74 -9.31 3.60
CA LEU A 328 13.13 -10.71 3.37
C LEU A 328 14.61 -10.86 2.94
N ASN A 329 15.45 -9.83 3.06
CA ASN A 329 16.86 -9.88 2.65
C ASN A 329 17.78 -10.58 3.67
N SER A 330 17.19 -11.25 4.66
CA SER A 330 17.81 -11.92 5.79
C SER A 330 17.15 -13.30 5.96
N THR A 331 17.05 -13.82 7.19
CA THR A 331 16.38 -15.08 7.54
C THR A 331 14.86 -14.98 7.61
N ALA A 332 14.29 -13.78 7.47
CA ALA A 332 12.85 -13.52 7.63
C ALA A 332 12.26 -14.03 8.97
N SER A 333 13.08 -14.11 10.02
CA SER A 333 12.62 -14.52 11.36
C SER A 333 11.84 -13.41 12.06
N TYR A 334 12.04 -12.14 11.65
CA TYR A 334 11.42 -10.98 12.29
C TYR A 334 11.67 -10.97 13.81
N GLU A 335 12.80 -11.52 14.24
CA GLU A 335 13.21 -11.50 15.64
C GLU A 335 13.89 -10.16 15.94
N TRP A 336 13.38 -9.47 16.96
CA TRP A 336 13.87 -8.21 17.53
C TRP A 336 14.36 -8.47 18.95
#